data_AF-A0A3A9K2L9-F1
#
_entry.id   AF-A0A3A9K2L9-F1
#
_cell.length_a   1.000
_cell.length_b   1.000
_cell.length_c   1.000
_cell.angle_alpha   90.00
_cell.angle_beta   90.00
_cell.angle_gamma   90.00
#
_symmetry.space_group_name_H-M   'P 1'
#
loop_
_entity.id
_entity.type
_entity.pdbx_description
1 polymer ?
#
loop_
_entity_poly.entity_id
_entity_poly.type
_entity_poly.pdbx_seq_one_letter_code
_entity_poly.pdbx_strand_id
1 'polypeptide(L)'
;MKRLLFLLFVSVIIFASGCLNEVVKPNIELNPKVQKIISDNYVSNMRCTSEDIKLILDYAKAYGIQNPYIPTKGVATDYIVEIRKEDDALAIIYPHFSIRESSKEIPPINKVEQEKSVKLAVSDGKWRKVEGNAPQLYLKLGNVYITIDSAKYLDEKEYETIAESLVQIKK
;
A
#
# COMPACT_ATOMS: atom_id res chain seq x y z
N MET A 1 5.40 35.92 66.86
CA MET A 1 4.39 36.88 66.36
C MET A 1 5.06 37.89 65.44
N LYS A 2 4.81 37.82 64.13
CA LYS A 2 4.83 38.96 63.20
C LYS A 2 4.19 38.49 61.89
N ARG A 3 2.97 38.98 61.66
CA ARG A 3 2.22 38.91 60.41
C ARG A 3 2.75 40.03 59.50
N LEU A 4 2.95 39.77 58.21
CA LEU A 4 2.92 40.78 57.13
C LEU A 4 2.88 40.00 55.80
N LEU A 5 1.72 39.85 55.15
CA LEU A 5 1.02 40.78 54.24
C LEU A 5 1.39 40.50 52.77
N PHE A 6 0.42 39.89 52.09
CA PHE A 6 0.02 40.01 50.68
C PHE A 6 0.93 40.79 49.71
N LEU A 7 1.26 40.14 48.60
CA LEU A 7 1.22 40.75 47.26
C LEU A 7 0.94 39.66 46.21
N LEU A 8 -0.26 39.74 45.64
CA LEU A 8 -0.70 39.02 44.43
C LEU A 8 0.13 39.50 43.23
N PHE A 9 0.71 38.57 42.48
CA PHE A 9 1.00 38.79 41.06
C PHE A 9 0.28 37.69 40.28
N VAL A 10 -0.87 38.06 39.72
CA VAL A 10 -1.58 37.28 38.71
C VAL A 10 -0.89 37.58 37.38
N SER A 11 0.01 36.71 36.94
CA SER A 11 0.48 36.71 35.55
C SER A 11 -0.44 35.80 34.73
N VAL A 12 -1.43 36.42 34.10
CA VAL A 12 -2.20 35.83 33.00
C VAL A 12 -1.24 35.61 31.83
N ILE A 13 -0.87 34.35 31.58
CA ILE A 13 -0.19 33.97 30.33
C ILE A 13 -1.26 33.50 29.36
N ILE A 14 -1.65 34.38 28.44
CA ILE A 14 -2.43 34.01 27.26
C ILE A 14 -1.43 33.44 26.24
N PHE A 15 -1.36 32.11 26.13
CA PHE A 15 -0.78 31.47 24.95
C PHE A 15 -1.86 31.39 23.87
N ALA A 16 -1.95 32.46 23.09
CA ALA A 16 -2.53 32.44 21.75
C ALA A 16 -1.38 32.33 20.74
N SER A 17 -0.93 31.10 20.47
CA SER A 17 -0.24 30.73 19.23
C SER A 17 -1.00 29.50 18.75
N GLY A 18 -1.82 29.60 17.71
CA GLY A 18 -1.38 30.03 16.40
C GLY A 18 -1.05 28.75 15.64
N CYS A 19 -1.99 28.33 14.81
CA CYS A 19 -1.88 27.22 13.88
C CYS A 19 -0.54 27.23 13.16
N LEU A 20 0.13 26.08 13.14
CA LEU A 20 0.80 25.46 11.99
C LEU A 20 1.57 24.27 12.55
N ASN A 21 0.91 23.11 12.60
CA ASN A 21 1.68 21.88 12.47
C ASN A 21 2.31 21.95 11.08
N GLU A 22 3.54 22.43 10.99
CA GLU A 22 4.41 22.12 9.86
C GLU A 22 4.50 20.59 9.83
N VAL A 23 3.69 19.99 8.95
CA VAL A 23 3.86 18.60 8.58
C VAL A 23 5.25 18.57 7.95
N VAL A 24 6.24 18.14 8.72
CA VAL A 24 7.55 17.74 8.21
C VAL A 24 7.25 16.66 7.18
N LYS A 25 7.13 17.06 5.91
CA LYS A 25 6.99 16.12 4.81
C LYS A 25 8.34 15.45 4.69
N PRO A 26 8.48 14.14 5.01
CA PRO A 26 9.70 13.45 4.66
C PRO A 26 9.90 13.67 3.15
N ASN A 27 11.09 14.15 2.76
CA ASN A 27 11.47 14.27 1.37
C ASN A 27 11.69 12.85 0.83
N ILE A 28 10.59 12.14 0.53
CA ILE A 28 10.62 10.79 0.01
C ILE A 28 10.90 10.90 -1.48
N GLU A 29 12.08 10.46 -1.92
CA GLU A 29 12.40 10.34 -3.34
C GLU A 29 11.58 9.17 -3.93
N LEU A 30 10.45 9.51 -4.56
CA LEU A 30 9.56 8.54 -5.19
C LEU A 30 10.15 7.99 -6.49
N ASN A 31 9.87 6.72 -6.76
CA ASN A 31 10.19 6.11 -8.05
C ASN A 31 9.52 6.92 -9.20
N PRO A 32 10.24 7.30 -10.28
CA PRO A 32 9.65 8.06 -11.38
C PRO A 32 8.46 7.39 -12.06
N LYS A 33 8.38 6.05 -12.04
CA LYS A 33 7.22 5.31 -12.56
C LYS A 33 5.99 5.48 -11.66
N VAL A 34 6.20 5.60 -10.36
CA VAL A 34 5.13 5.89 -9.38
C VAL A 34 4.66 7.33 -9.52
N GLN A 35 5.58 8.29 -9.66
CA GLN A 35 5.21 9.70 -9.88
C GLN A 35 4.26 9.90 -11.08
N LYS A 36 4.42 9.10 -12.14
CA LYS A 36 3.57 9.16 -13.35
C LYS A 36 2.13 8.70 -13.13
N ILE A 37 1.86 7.89 -12.11
CA ILE A 37 0.51 7.41 -11.79
C ILE A 37 -0.12 8.17 -10.62
N ILE A 38 0.63 9.09 -9.99
CA ILE A 38 0.05 10.02 -9.01
C ILE A 38 -0.70 11.10 -9.78
N SER A 39 -2.02 11.13 -9.64
CA SER A 39 -2.86 12.11 -10.34
C SER A 39 -4.19 12.31 -9.62
N ASP A 40 -4.54 13.57 -9.40
CA ASP A 40 -5.86 13.97 -8.88
C ASP A 40 -6.93 14.01 -9.99
N ASN A 41 -6.53 13.86 -11.26
CA ASN A 41 -7.39 13.91 -12.44
C ASN A 41 -7.49 12.55 -13.17
N TYR A 42 -8.62 12.31 -13.85
CA TYR A 42 -8.96 11.06 -14.56
C TYR A 42 -8.28 10.94 -15.96
N VAL A 43 -6.97 10.73 -16.03
CA VAL A 43 -6.24 10.68 -17.32
C VAL A 43 -5.35 9.43 -17.52
N SER A 44 -5.28 8.52 -16.56
CA SER A 44 -4.45 7.29 -16.65
C SER A 44 -5.24 6.00 -16.39
N ASN A 45 -4.76 4.89 -16.97
CA ASN A 45 -5.28 3.53 -16.73
C ASN A 45 -4.98 3.02 -15.30
N MET A 46 -4.03 3.64 -14.61
CA MET A 46 -3.69 3.32 -13.22
C MET A 46 -3.45 4.63 -12.48
N ARG A 47 -4.10 4.82 -11.33
CA ARG A 47 -3.94 6.05 -10.54
C ARG A 47 -3.94 5.83 -9.04
N CYS A 48 -3.26 6.74 -8.35
CA CYS A 48 -3.27 6.88 -6.89
C CYS A 48 -3.09 8.35 -6.51
N THR A 49 -3.42 8.69 -5.27
CA THR A 49 -3.17 10.02 -4.69
C THR A 49 -1.87 10.03 -3.90
N SER A 50 -1.36 11.21 -3.57
CA SER A 50 -0.20 11.32 -2.67
C SER A 50 -0.54 10.81 -1.26
N GLU A 51 -1.79 10.97 -0.85
CA GLU A 51 -2.35 10.46 0.39
C GLU A 51 -2.36 8.93 0.43
N ASP A 52 -2.73 8.27 -0.67
CA ASP A 52 -2.66 6.81 -0.80
C ASP A 52 -1.22 6.31 -0.61
N ILE A 53 -0.26 6.94 -1.30
CA ILE A 53 1.15 6.59 -1.18
C ILE A 53 1.63 6.71 0.28
N LYS A 54 1.27 7.80 0.96
CA LYS A 54 1.60 7.99 2.37
C LYS A 54 0.98 6.89 3.23
N LEU A 55 -0.30 6.57 3.00
CA LEU A 55 -1.03 5.58 3.78
C LEU A 55 -0.46 4.16 3.59
N ILE A 56 -0.15 3.78 2.35
CA ILE A 56 0.53 2.52 2.02
C ILE A 56 1.86 2.43 2.76
N LEU A 57 2.69 3.47 2.68
CA LEU A 57 3.99 3.50 3.36
C LEU A 57 3.86 3.43 4.89
N ASP A 58 2.84 4.05 5.46
CA ASP A 58 2.59 4.01 6.90
C ASP A 58 2.07 2.65 7.36
N TYR A 59 1.21 2.00 6.57
CA TYR A 59 0.64 0.69 6.92
C TYR A 59 1.64 -0.44 6.69
N ALA A 60 2.45 -0.36 5.63
CA ALA A 60 3.52 -1.31 5.31
C ALA A 60 4.51 -1.54 6.48
N LYS A 61 4.75 -0.50 7.29
CA LYS A 61 5.61 -0.57 8.48
C LYS A 61 5.14 -1.63 9.47
N ALA A 62 3.82 -1.81 9.64
CA ALA A 62 3.25 -2.79 10.56
C ALA A 62 3.60 -4.24 10.17
N TYR A 63 3.90 -4.47 8.88
CA TYR A 63 4.24 -5.77 8.31
C TYR A 63 5.74 -5.92 8.04
N GLY A 64 6.57 -5.01 8.55
CA GLY A 64 8.03 -5.03 8.35
C GLY A 64 8.46 -4.73 6.91
N ILE A 65 7.58 -4.13 6.10
CA ILE A 65 7.88 -3.77 4.71
C ILE A 65 8.39 -2.32 4.68
N GLN A 66 9.65 -2.13 4.29
CA GLN A 66 10.27 -0.80 4.22
C GLN A 66 9.89 -0.04 2.94
N ASN A 67 9.73 -0.78 1.85
CA ASN A 67 9.45 -0.25 0.53
C ASN A 67 8.45 -1.19 -0.20
N PRO A 68 7.13 -0.98 0.00
CA PRO A 68 6.08 -1.78 -0.63
C PRO A 68 6.04 -1.55 -2.14
N TYR A 69 5.37 -2.46 -2.84
CA TYR A 69 5.18 -2.38 -4.29
C TYR A 69 3.78 -1.85 -4.63
N ILE A 70 3.68 -1.18 -5.77
CA ILE A 70 2.40 -0.86 -6.41
C ILE A 70 2.51 -1.11 -7.90
N PRO A 71 1.43 -1.51 -8.59
CA PRO A 71 1.46 -1.73 -10.02
C PRO A 71 1.33 -0.39 -10.75
N THR A 72 1.94 -0.28 -11.93
CA THR A 72 1.76 0.87 -12.83
C THR A 72 0.78 0.60 -13.95
N LYS A 73 0.24 -0.62 -14.03
CA LYS A 73 -0.79 -1.05 -14.98
C LYS A 73 -1.89 -1.80 -14.24
N GLY A 74 -3.14 -1.50 -14.58
CA GLY A 74 -4.31 -2.25 -14.16
C GLY A 74 -4.94 -3.04 -15.32
N VAL A 75 -6.15 -3.52 -15.09
CA VAL A 75 -7.01 -4.17 -16.10
C VAL A 75 -7.67 -3.11 -16.99
N ALA A 76 -8.18 -2.04 -16.37
CA ALA A 76 -8.86 -0.95 -17.07
C ALA A 76 -8.41 0.40 -16.50
N THR A 77 -9.34 1.27 -16.11
CA THR A 77 -9.07 2.50 -15.34
C THR A 77 -9.09 2.19 -13.84
N ASP A 78 -8.03 1.53 -13.38
CA ASP A 78 -7.89 1.13 -11.98
C ASP A 78 -7.34 2.26 -11.10
N TYR A 79 -7.81 2.28 -9.87
CA TYR A 79 -7.41 3.23 -8.84
C TYR A 79 -7.52 2.61 -7.47
N ILE A 80 -6.81 3.16 -6.50
CA ILE A 80 -6.92 2.65 -5.12
C ILE A 80 -8.32 2.99 -4.60
N VAL A 81 -9.11 1.95 -4.35
CA VAL A 81 -10.43 2.05 -3.70
C VAL A 81 -10.24 2.10 -2.20
N GLU A 82 -9.34 1.27 -1.68
CA GLU A 82 -9.13 1.12 -0.24
C GLU A 82 -7.75 0.57 0.07
N ILE A 83 -7.20 0.97 1.21
CA ILE A 83 -5.96 0.42 1.79
C ILE A 83 -6.30 -0.11 3.18
N ARG A 84 -6.15 -1.41 3.38
CA ARG A 84 -6.51 -2.10 4.62
C ARG A 84 -5.29 -2.67 5.33
N LYS A 85 -5.37 -2.67 6.66
CA LYS A 85 -4.53 -3.52 7.50
C LYS A 85 -5.28 -4.82 7.73
N GLU A 86 -4.72 -5.94 7.28
CA GLU A 86 -5.22 -7.26 7.63
C GLU A 86 -4.34 -7.89 8.73
N ASP A 87 -4.68 -9.08 9.19
CA ASP A 87 -3.98 -9.72 10.30
C ASP A 87 -2.49 -10.01 9.98
N ASP A 88 -2.18 -10.33 8.73
CA ASP A 88 -0.86 -10.81 8.28
C ASP A 88 -0.28 -10.04 7.08
N ALA A 89 -1.04 -9.14 6.46
CA ALA A 89 -0.64 -8.43 5.25
C ALA A 89 -1.24 -7.01 5.16
N LEU A 90 -0.55 -6.17 4.39
CA LEU A 90 -1.12 -4.94 3.84
C LEU A 90 -1.95 -5.31 2.61
N ALA A 91 -3.22 -4.91 2.56
CA ALA A 91 -4.06 -5.10 1.38
C ALA A 91 -4.37 -3.77 0.69
N ILE A 92 -4.20 -3.74 -0.63
CA ILE A 92 -4.48 -2.59 -1.49
C ILE A 92 -5.53 -3.04 -2.52
N ILE A 93 -6.71 -2.41 -2.45
CA ILE A 93 -7.88 -2.83 -3.22
C ILE A 93 -8.07 -1.90 -4.42
N TYR A 94 -8.23 -2.49 -5.60
CA TYR A 94 -8.55 -1.83 -6.86
C TYR A 94 -9.94 -2.30 -7.35
N PRO A 95 -10.58 -1.61 -8.32
CA PRO A 95 -11.87 -2.02 -8.85
C PRO A 95 -11.89 -3.46 -9.39
N HIS A 96 -10.81 -3.89 -10.04
CA HIS A 96 -10.75 -5.20 -10.70
C HIS A 96 -9.92 -6.25 -9.99
N PHE A 97 -9.03 -5.87 -9.08
CA PHE A 97 -8.11 -6.80 -8.43
C PHE A 97 -7.69 -6.26 -7.06
N SER A 98 -7.00 -7.06 -6.28
CA SER A 98 -6.37 -6.64 -5.04
C SER A 98 -4.95 -7.16 -4.96
N ILE A 99 -4.13 -6.46 -4.18
CA ILE A 99 -2.75 -6.85 -3.88
C ILE A 99 -2.61 -6.97 -2.37
N ARG A 100 -2.09 -8.11 -1.92
CA ARG A 100 -1.68 -8.35 -0.54
C ARG A 100 -0.17 -8.44 -0.46
N GLU A 101 0.44 -7.68 0.46
CA GLU A 101 1.89 -7.66 0.68
C GLU A 101 2.26 -7.98 2.13
N SER A 102 3.29 -8.82 2.32
CA SER A 102 3.82 -9.15 3.64
C SER A 102 5.32 -9.43 3.58
N SER A 103 6.06 -9.19 4.67
CA SER A 103 7.45 -9.67 4.81
C SER A 103 7.54 -11.17 5.13
N LYS A 104 6.41 -11.79 5.45
CA LYS A 104 6.26 -13.23 5.70
C LYS A 104 5.46 -13.86 4.57
N GLU A 105 5.61 -15.17 4.40
CA GLU A 105 4.81 -15.91 3.43
C GLU A 105 3.32 -15.76 3.72
N ILE A 106 2.55 -15.42 2.68
CA ILE A 106 1.11 -15.21 2.76
C ILE A 106 0.42 -16.55 2.47
N PRO A 107 -0.28 -17.15 3.45
CA PRO A 107 -1.04 -18.37 3.21
C PRO A 107 -2.24 -18.09 2.29
N PRO A 108 -2.64 -19.07 1.47
CA PRO A 108 -3.88 -18.96 0.69
C PRO A 108 -5.09 -18.96 1.63
N ILE A 109 -6.13 -18.21 1.27
CA ILE A 109 -7.35 -18.05 2.10
C ILE A 109 -8.08 -19.40 2.26
N ASN A 110 -8.11 -20.20 1.19
CA ASN A 110 -8.67 -21.55 1.18
C ASN A 110 -7.63 -22.56 0.66
N LYS A 111 -8.03 -23.83 0.61
CA LYS A 111 -7.22 -24.92 0.06
C LYS A 111 -6.79 -24.62 -1.38
N VAL A 112 -5.50 -24.82 -1.65
CA VAL A 112 -4.96 -24.79 -3.02
C VAL A 112 -5.20 -26.15 -3.66
N GLU A 113 -6.00 -26.17 -4.72
CA GLU A 113 -6.29 -27.36 -5.51
C GLU A 113 -5.16 -27.69 -6.49
N GLN A 114 -4.54 -26.63 -7.03
CA GLN A 114 -3.47 -26.75 -8.01
C GLN A 114 -2.51 -25.58 -7.86
N GLU A 115 -1.21 -25.85 -8.00
CA GLU A 115 -0.17 -24.84 -8.11
C GLU A 115 0.62 -25.07 -9.40
N LYS A 116 0.88 -24.00 -10.16
CA LYS A 116 1.65 -24.03 -11.41
C LYS A 116 2.67 -22.90 -11.39
N SER A 117 3.95 -23.22 -11.58
CA SER A 117 4.99 -22.19 -11.70
C SER A 117 4.82 -21.37 -12.98
N VAL A 118 5.12 -20.08 -12.89
CA VAL A 118 5.14 -19.15 -14.01
C VAL A 118 6.40 -18.28 -13.91
N LYS A 119 7.00 -17.97 -15.05
CA LYS A 119 8.16 -17.09 -15.14
C LYS A 119 7.69 -15.71 -15.60
N LEU A 120 7.78 -14.71 -14.72
CA LEU A 120 7.43 -13.33 -15.00
C LEU A 120 8.70 -12.53 -15.32
N ALA A 121 8.55 -11.37 -15.97
CA ALA A 121 9.68 -10.49 -16.24
C ALA A 121 10.39 -9.97 -14.97
N VAL A 122 9.68 -9.93 -13.83
CA VAL A 122 10.18 -9.37 -12.56
C VAL A 122 10.67 -10.41 -11.56
N SER A 123 10.14 -11.64 -11.61
CA SER A 123 10.52 -12.76 -10.76
C SER A 123 9.85 -14.05 -11.24
N ASP A 124 10.21 -15.17 -10.63
CA ASP A 124 9.35 -16.36 -10.70
C ASP A 124 8.10 -16.16 -9.84
N GLY A 125 7.00 -16.80 -10.24
CA GLY A 125 5.70 -16.77 -9.57
C GLY A 125 5.01 -18.12 -9.59
N LYS A 126 3.85 -18.18 -8.95
CA LYS A 126 3.03 -19.37 -8.79
C LYS A 126 1.56 -19.01 -9.00
N TRP A 127 0.97 -19.62 -10.00
CA TRP A 127 -0.48 -19.68 -10.15
C TRP A 127 -1.06 -20.64 -9.13
N ARG A 128 -2.00 -20.17 -8.32
CA ARG A 128 -2.71 -20.96 -7.32
C ARG A 128 -4.19 -20.99 -7.66
N LYS A 129 -4.71 -22.18 -7.98
CA LYS A 129 -6.15 -22.40 -8.05
C LYS A 129 -6.66 -22.67 -6.64
N VAL A 130 -7.46 -21.76 -6.12
CA VAL A 130 -7.96 -21.80 -4.74
C VAL A 130 -9.43 -22.21 -4.75
N GLU A 131 -9.79 -23.18 -3.91
CA GLU A 131 -11.15 -23.72 -3.85
C GLU A 131 -12.19 -22.61 -3.61
N GLY A 132 -13.21 -22.58 -4.47
CA GLY A 132 -14.31 -21.60 -4.41
C GLY A 132 -13.94 -20.15 -4.79
N ASN A 133 -12.73 -19.90 -5.29
CA ASN A 133 -12.23 -18.55 -5.60
C ASN A 133 -11.67 -18.48 -7.02
N ALA A 134 -11.51 -17.24 -7.53
CA ALA A 134 -10.72 -17.02 -8.73
C ALA A 134 -9.25 -17.43 -8.48
N PRO A 135 -8.51 -17.81 -9.55
CA PRO A 135 -7.08 -18.07 -9.43
C PRO A 135 -6.33 -16.88 -8.85
N GLN A 136 -5.26 -17.15 -8.11
CA GLN A 136 -4.39 -16.13 -7.52
C GLN A 136 -2.99 -16.24 -8.12
N LEU A 137 -2.35 -15.10 -8.35
CA LEU A 137 -0.94 -15.05 -8.71
C LEU A 137 -0.12 -14.69 -7.47
N TYR A 138 0.74 -15.61 -7.06
CA TYR A 138 1.63 -15.44 -5.91
C TYR A 138 3.07 -15.31 -6.37
N LEU A 139 3.81 -14.35 -5.83
CA LEU A 139 5.21 -14.11 -6.16
C LEU A 139 5.97 -13.50 -4.97
N LYS A 140 7.29 -13.45 -5.10
CA LYS A 140 8.16 -12.80 -4.12
C LYS A 140 9.10 -11.83 -4.83
N LEU A 141 9.04 -10.56 -4.46
CA LEU A 141 9.94 -9.52 -4.96
C LEU A 141 10.83 -9.03 -3.80
N GLY A 142 12.14 -9.27 -3.92
CA GLY A 142 13.07 -9.01 -2.83
C GLY A 142 12.69 -9.79 -1.56
N ASN A 143 12.37 -9.08 -0.48
CA ASN A 143 11.90 -9.64 0.78
C ASN A 143 10.38 -9.55 1.00
N VAL A 144 9.61 -9.14 -0.01
CA VAL A 144 8.15 -8.97 0.07
C VAL A 144 7.46 -10.10 -0.68
N TYR A 145 6.59 -10.81 0.03
CA TYR A 145 5.66 -11.77 -0.54
C TYR A 145 4.41 -11.03 -1.00
N ILE A 146 3.95 -11.33 -2.20
CA ILE A 146 2.89 -10.62 -2.88
C ILE A 146 1.87 -11.64 -3.41
N THR A 147 0.60 -11.37 -3.18
CA THR A 147 -0.52 -12.08 -3.82
C THR A 147 -1.35 -11.07 -4.60
N ILE A 148 -1.70 -11.43 -5.83
CA ILE A 148 -2.67 -10.72 -6.65
C ILE A 148 -3.91 -11.61 -6.78
N ASP A 149 -5.07 -11.08 -6.42
CA ASP A 149 -6.35 -11.77 -6.49
C ASP A 149 -7.43 -10.88 -7.08
N SER A 150 -8.57 -11.47 -7.43
CA SER A 150 -9.73 -10.75 -7.93
C SER A 150 -11.02 -11.43 -7.46
N ALA A 151 -12.06 -10.64 -7.25
CA ALA A 151 -13.41 -11.13 -6.98
C ALA A 151 -14.07 -11.74 -8.23
N LYS A 152 -13.63 -11.37 -9.44
CA LYS A 152 -14.11 -11.91 -10.72
C LYS A 152 -12.97 -12.58 -11.47
N TYR A 153 -13.30 -13.55 -12.32
CA TYR A 153 -12.27 -14.16 -13.16
C TYR A 153 -11.64 -13.10 -14.07
N LEU A 154 -10.32 -13.02 -14.05
CA LEU A 154 -9.48 -12.25 -14.97
C LEU A 154 -8.64 -13.24 -15.78
N ASP A 155 -8.25 -12.85 -16.99
CA ASP A 155 -7.35 -13.67 -17.79
C ASP A 155 -5.97 -13.76 -17.14
N GLU A 156 -5.27 -14.91 -17.30
CA GLU A 156 -3.93 -15.11 -16.72
C GLU A 156 -2.99 -13.96 -17.12
N LYS A 157 -3.07 -13.52 -18.37
CA LYS A 157 -2.27 -12.43 -18.93
C LYS A 157 -2.51 -11.07 -18.23
N GLU A 158 -3.71 -10.83 -17.69
CA GLU A 158 -4.03 -9.59 -16.98
C GLU A 158 -3.32 -9.56 -15.62
N TYR A 159 -3.37 -10.65 -14.85
CA TYR A 159 -2.58 -10.78 -13.61
C TYR A 159 -1.08 -10.65 -13.86
N GLU A 160 -0.56 -11.31 -14.90
CA GLU A 160 0.86 -11.23 -15.26
C GLU A 160 1.24 -9.79 -15.63
N THR A 161 0.39 -9.09 -16.38
CA THR A 161 0.60 -7.67 -16.72
C THR A 161 0.65 -6.77 -15.47
N ILE A 162 -0.23 -7.02 -14.50
CA ILE A 162 -0.23 -6.29 -13.22
C ILE A 162 1.06 -6.59 -12.46
N ALA A 163 1.41 -7.87 -12.30
CA ALA A 163 2.60 -8.32 -11.57
C ALA A 163 3.90 -7.77 -12.15
N GLU A 164 4.06 -7.82 -13.48
CA GLU A 164 5.24 -7.31 -14.17
C GLU A 164 5.36 -5.78 -14.13
N SER A 165 4.27 -5.09 -13.79
CA SER A 165 4.23 -3.65 -13.62
C SER A 165 4.50 -3.20 -12.18
N LEU A 166 4.71 -4.13 -11.25
CA LEU A 166 5.01 -3.81 -9.85
C LEU A 166 6.33 -3.05 -9.73
N VAL A 167 6.27 -1.92 -9.04
CA VAL A 167 7.42 -1.07 -8.75
C VAL A 167 7.41 -0.70 -7.28
N GLN A 168 8.60 -0.62 -6.69
CA GLN A 168 8.74 -0.08 -5.35
C GLN A 168 8.35 1.40 -5.33
N ILE A 169 7.68 1.83 -4.25
CA ILE A 169 7.25 3.22 -4.08
C ILE A 169 8.43 4.19 -4.04
N LYS A 170 9.45 3.85 -3.25
CA LYS A 170 10.68 4.65 -3.11
C LYS A 170 11.75 4.12 -4.06
N LYS A 171 12.66 5.01 -4.44
CA LYS A 171 13.84 4.71 -5.24
C LYS A 171 14.89 3.92 -4.46
#